data_AF-A0A967N7H2-F1
#
_entry.id   AF-A0A967N7H2-F1
#
_cell.length_a   1.000
_cell.length_b   1.000
_cell.length_c   1.000
_cell.angle_alpha   90.00
_cell.angle_beta   90.00
_cell.angle_gamma   90.00
#
_symmetry.space_group_name_H-M   'P 1'
#
loop_
_entity.id
_entity.type
_entity.pdbx_description
1 polymer ?
#
loop_
_entity_poly.entity_id
_entity_poly.type
_entity_poly.pdbx_seq_one_letter_code
_entity_poly.pdbx_strand_id
1 'polypeptide(L)'
;SDWRERLRDALEERDVGAELVGPQEVHERSDDVGEAILGEQPGPRYRDLMGARVNTLRTRVLMQRADLAVAYFGPKYKQWNTAADAGWALAAGL
;
A
#
# COMPACT_ATOMS: atom_id res chain seq x y z
N SER A 1 1.51 10.20 -9.38
CA SER A 1 0.18 10.36 -10.00
C SER A 1 -0.74 10.81 -8.89
N ASP A 2 -1.63 11.73 -9.20
CA ASP A 2 -2.54 12.44 -8.31
C ASP A 2 -3.87 11.70 -8.06
N TRP A 3 -4.01 10.46 -8.55
CA TRP A 3 -5.32 9.78 -8.55
C TRP A 3 -5.91 9.57 -7.15
N ARG A 4 -5.07 9.42 -6.12
CA ARG A 4 -5.51 9.28 -4.72
C ARG A 4 -6.07 10.58 -4.16
N GLU A 5 -5.41 11.71 -4.49
CA GLU A 5 -5.91 13.04 -4.13
C GLU A 5 -7.25 13.26 -4.81
N ARG A 6 -7.34 13.01 -6.12
CA ARG A 6 -8.59 13.12 -6.86
C ARG A 6 -9.71 12.21 -6.34
N LEU A 7 -9.38 11.01 -5.87
CA LEU A 7 -10.36 10.12 -5.24
C LEU A 7 -10.86 10.70 -3.92
N ARG A 8 -9.96 11.23 -3.09
CA ARG A 8 -10.31 11.88 -1.82
C ARG A 8 -11.23 13.07 -2.05
N ASP A 9 -10.84 13.98 -2.94
CA ASP A 9 -11.62 15.17 -3.28
C ASP A 9 -13.02 14.79 -3.77
N ALA A 10 -13.12 13.78 -4.63
CA ALA A 10 -14.40 13.31 -5.16
C ALA A 10 -15.32 12.69 -4.10
N LEU A 11 -14.77 12.06 -3.05
CA LEU A 11 -15.54 11.53 -1.93
C LEU A 11 -16.02 12.65 -1.02
N GLU A 12 -15.17 13.64 -0.74
CA GLU A 12 -15.51 14.83 0.04
C GLU A 12 -16.62 15.65 -0.64
N GLU A 13 -16.50 15.90 -1.95
CA GLU A 13 -17.53 16.59 -2.76
C GLU A 13 -18.91 15.91 -2.70
N ARG A 14 -18.93 14.60 -2.46
CA ARG A 14 -20.15 13.77 -2.43
C ARG A 14 -20.62 13.46 -1.01
N ASP A 15 -19.98 14.02 0.01
CA ASP A 15 -20.25 13.76 1.43
C ASP A 15 -20.20 12.25 1.77
N VAL A 16 -19.25 11.53 1.17
CA VAL A 16 -19.02 10.11 1.44
C VAL A 16 -17.96 9.97 2.53
N GLY A 17 -18.41 9.63 3.74
CA GLY A 17 -17.52 9.30 4.85
C GLY A 17 -16.74 8.02 4.57
N ALA A 18 -15.45 8.14 4.24
CA ALA A 18 -14.57 7.01 3.99
C ALA A 18 -13.19 7.24 4.62
N GLU A 19 -12.65 6.19 5.25
CA GLU A 19 -11.26 6.16 5.70
C GLU A 19 -10.38 5.63 4.57
N LEU A 20 -9.56 6.48 3.97
CA LEU A 20 -8.64 6.08 2.91
C LEU A 20 -7.30 5.64 3.49
N VAL A 21 -6.99 4.35 3.31
CA VAL A 21 -5.68 3.76 3.61
C VAL A 21 -4.99 3.32 2.31
N GLY A 22 -3.66 3.34 2.31
CA GLY A 22 -2.87 3.00 1.13
C GLY A 22 -1.41 2.73 1.47
N PRO A 23 -0.56 2.34 0.51
CA PRO A 23 0.86 2.08 0.73
C PRO A 23 1.61 3.31 1.28
N GLN A 24 2.80 3.12 1.85
CA GLN A 24 3.68 4.23 2.23
C GLN A 24 4.18 4.94 0.96
N GLU A 25 3.92 6.24 0.85
CA GLU A 25 4.25 7.04 -0.34
C GLU A 25 5.61 7.73 -0.21
N VAL A 26 6.14 7.85 1.02
CA VAL A 26 7.48 8.37 1.26
C VAL A 26 8.50 7.23 1.09
N HIS A 27 9.17 7.20 -0.06
CA HIS A 27 10.12 6.15 -0.45
C HIS A 27 11.15 5.82 0.63
N GLU A 28 11.87 6.82 1.13
CA GLU A 28 12.88 6.62 2.19
C GLU A 28 12.28 5.97 3.44
N ARG A 29 11.12 6.45 3.90
CA ARG A 29 10.43 5.83 5.06
C ARG A 29 9.98 4.40 4.77
N SER A 30 9.61 4.08 3.53
CA SER A 30 9.22 2.74 3.12
C SER A 30 10.41 1.78 3.09
N ASP A 31 11.56 2.26 2.60
CA ASP A 31 12.78 1.47 2.48
C ASP A 31 13.40 1.22 3.87
N ASP A 32 13.35 2.23 4.74
CA ASP A 32 13.96 2.19 6.08
C ASP A 32 13.06 1.63 7.17
N VAL A 33 11.78 1.37 6.88
CA VAL A 33 10.81 0.97 7.92
C VAL A 33 11.25 -0.29 8.69
N GLY A 34 11.95 -1.20 8.01
CA GLY A 34 12.49 -2.41 8.63
C GLY A 34 13.51 -2.08 9.71
N GLU A 35 14.46 -1.19 9.41
CA GLU A 35 15.48 -0.75 10.35
C GLU A 35 14.93 0.16 11.44
N ALA A 36 13.98 1.03 11.08
CA ALA A 36 13.32 1.92 12.03
C ALA A 36 12.58 1.15 13.15
N ILE A 37 12.14 -0.09 12.88
CA ILE A 37 11.42 -0.92 13.87
C ILE A 37 12.32 -1.98 14.49
N LEU A 38 13.14 -2.66 13.69
CA LEU A 38 13.90 -3.85 14.10
C LEU A 38 15.37 -3.55 14.43
N GLY A 39 15.82 -2.32 14.19
CA GLY A 39 17.22 -1.90 14.30
C GLY A 39 18.03 -2.17 13.03
N GLU A 40 19.29 -1.75 13.04
CA GLU A 40 20.23 -1.89 11.92
C GLU A 40 20.28 -3.32 11.38
N GLN A 41 20.15 -3.48 10.06
CA GLN A 41 20.20 -4.79 9.42
C GLN A 41 21.64 -5.15 9.01
N PRO A 42 22.00 -6.44 8.90
CA PRO A 42 23.37 -6.89 8.57
C PRO A 42 23.92 -6.47 7.20
N GLY A 43 23.16 -5.71 6.42
CA GLY A 43 23.56 -5.19 5.12
C GLY A 43 22.37 -4.86 4.22
N PRO A 44 22.62 -4.30 3.02
CA PRO A 44 21.58 -3.77 2.13
C PRO A 44 20.49 -4.80 1.78
N ARG A 45 20.87 -6.05 1.52
CA ARG A 45 19.92 -7.14 1.24
C ARG A 45 18.93 -7.36 2.39
N TYR A 46 19.39 -7.26 3.63
CA TYR A 46 18.53 -7.47 4.80
C TYR A 46 17.69 -6.24 5.11
N ARG A 47 18.22 -5.03 4.90
CA ARG A 47 17.45 -3.78 4.94
C ARG A 47 16.25 -3.87 4.00
N ASP A 48 16.49 -4.20 2.72
CA ASP A 48 15.44 -4.35 1.73
C ASP A 48 14.43 -5.44 2.11
N LEU A 49 14.91 -6.60 2.57
CA LEU A 49 14.05 -7.72 2.97
C LEU A 49 13.15 -7.36 4.15
N MET A 50 13.67 -6.65 5.15
CA MET A 50 12.88 -6.27 6.33
C MET A 50 11.91 -5.14 5.99
N GLY A 51 12.33 -4.14 5.20
CA GLY A 51 11.41 -3.12 4.67
C GLY A 51 10.25 -3.75 3.91
N ALA A 52 10.53 -4.68 2.99
CA ALA A 52 9.51 -5.41 2.25
C ALA A 52 8.56 -6.22 3.15
N ARG A 53 9.09 -6.90 4.18
CA ARG A 53 8.29 -7.69 5.14
C ARG A 53 7.32 -6.82 5.93
N VAL A 54 7.78 -5.69 6.45
CA VAL A 54 6.91 -4.77 7.20
C VAL A 54 5.83 -4.18 6.31
N ASN A 55 6.18 -3.74 5.10
CA ASN A 55 5.20 -3.22 4.14
C ASN A 55 4.17 -4.29 3.75
N THR A 56 4.61 -5.52 3.51
CA THR A 56 3.71 -6.66 3.21
C THR A 56 2.76 -6.93 4.37
N LEU A 57 3.26 -6.94 5.62
CA LEU A 57 2.41 -7.11 6.80
C LEU A 57 1.37 -5.99 6.88
N ARG A 58 1.79 -4.73 6.72
CA ARG A 58 0.89 -3.57 6.73
C ARG A 58 -0.20 -3.71 5.67
N THR A 59 0.15 -4.02 4.43
CA THR A 59 -0.82 -4.23 3.35
C THR A 59 -1.81 -5.33 3.70
N ARG A 60 -1.35 -6.50 4.17
CA ARG A 60 -2.24 -7.62 4.55
C ARG A 60 -3.22 -7.23 5.66
N VAL A 61 -2.74 -6.55 6.71
CA VAL A 61 -3.60 -6.10 7.80
C VAL A 61 -4.63 -5.09 7.32
N LEU A 62 -4.24 -4.13 6.47
CA LEU A 62 -5.17 -3.15 5.92
C LEU A 62 -6.20 -3.82 5.02
N MET A 63 -5.79 -4.75 4.15
CA MET A 63 -6.71 -5.47 3.27
C MET A 63 -7.72 -6.30 4.08
N GLN A 64 -7.30 -6.98 5.16
CA GLN A 64 -8.21 -7.73 6.04
C GLN A 64 -9.26 -6.85 6.75
N ARG A 65 -9.00 -5.56 6.88
CA ARG A 65 -9.88 -4.60 7.57
C ARG A 65 -10.65 -3.70 6.60
N ALA A 66 -10.37 -3.78 5.31
CA ALA A 66 -10.99 -2.92 4.32
C ALA A 66 -12.40 -3.44 3.97
N ASP A 67 -13.29 -2.49 3.67
CA ASP A 67 -14.62 -2.78 3.11
C ASP A 67 -14.61 -2.74 1.58
N LEU A 68 -13.60 -2.08 0.99
CA LEU A 68 -13.43 -1.90 -0.45
C LEU A 68 -11.95 -1.79 -0.80
N ALA A 69 -11.52 -2.53 -1.82
CA ALA A 69 -10.18 -2.39 -2.40
C ALA A 69 -10.23 -1.65 -3.75
N VAL A 70 -9.41 -0.60 -3.90
CA VAL A 70 -9.28 0.17 -5.15
C VAL A 70 -7.89 -0.05 -5.75
N ALA A 71 -7.83 -0.72 -6.91
CA ALA A 71 -6.60 -0.95 -7.66
C ALA A 71 -6.54 -0.03 -8.90
N TYR A 72 -5.58 0.90 -8.93
CA TYR A 72 -5.39 1.82 -10.03
C TYR A 72 -4.24 1.39 -10.95
N PHE A 73 -4.56 1.08 -12.21
CA PHE A 73 -3.58 0.79 -13.27
C PHE A 73 -3.41 2.00 -14.18
N GLY A 74 -2.36 2.79 -13.92
CA GLY A 74 -2.05 3.97 -14.71
C GLY A 74 -1.60 3.64 -16.14
N PRO A 75 -1.52 4.66 -17.02
CA PRO A 75 -1.23 4.46 -18.45
C PRO A 75 0.18 3.93 -18.74
N LYS A 76 1.17 4.25 -17.88
CA LYS A 76 2.58 3.92 -18.11
C LYS A 76 3.11 2.76 -17.27
N TYR A 77 2.53 2.53 -16.09
CA TYR A 77 3.04 1.55 -15.12
C TYR A 77 1.91 0.66 -14.62
N LYS A 78 1.93 -0.60 -15.08
CA LYS A 78 1.08 -1.68 -14.57
C LYS A 78 1.94 -2.59 -13.71
N GLN A 79 2.01 -2.30 -12.43
CA GLN A 79 2.89 -3.02 -11.51
C GLN A 79 2.28 -4.38 -11.14
N TRP A 80 3.12 -5.40 -11.10
CA TRP A 80 2.70 -6.76 -10.73
C TRP A 80 2.21 -6.83 -9.28
N ASN A 81 2.78 -6.01 -8.37
CA ASN A 81 2.33 -5.91 -6.98
C ASN A 81 0.85 -5.49 -6.90
N THR A 82 0.46 -4.46 -7.66
CA THR A 82 -0.94 -4.00 -7.71
C THR A 82 -1.86 -5.09 -8.23
N ALA A 83 -1.43 -5.85 -9.24
CA ALA A 83 -2.20 -6.98 -9.75
C ALA A 83 -2.30 -8.13 -8.73
N ALA A 84 -1.24 -8.42 -8.00
CA ALA A 84 -1.22 -9.44 -6.96
C ALA A 84 -2.16 -9.07 -5.80
N ASP A 85 -2.10 -7.83 -5.31
CA ASP A 85 -2.98 -7.33 -4.24
C ASP A 85 -4.44 -7.32 -4.71
N ALA A 86 -4.72 -6.86 -5.94
CA ALA A 86 -6.07 -6.92 -6.50
C ALA A 86 -6.61 -8.36 -6.61
N GLY A 87 -5.75 -9.31 -7.04
CA GLY A 87 -6.09 -10.73 -7.09
C GLY A 87 -6.38 -11.32 -5.70
N TRP A 88 -5.61 -10.92 -4.68
CA TRP A 88 -5.86 -11.33 -3.30
C TRP A 88 -7.20 -10.78 -2.79
N ALA A 89 -7.51 -9.51 -3.05
CA ALA A 89 -8.79 -8.90 -2.65
C ALA A 89 -9.98 -9.68 -3.23
N LEU A 90 -9.95 -9.96 -4.54
CA LEU A 90 -10.96 -10.77 -5.20
C LEU A 90 -11.10 -12.17 -4.57
N ALA A 91 -9.99 -12.84 -4.29
CA ALA A 91 -9.99 -14.16 -3.67
C ALA A 91 -10.54 -14.14 -2.22
N ALA A 92 -10.39 -13.02 -1.52
CA ALA A 92 -10.90 -12.83 -0.16
C ALA A 92 -12.37 -12.38 -0.11
N GLY A 93 -13.00 -12.11 -1.26
CA GLY A 93 -14.36 -11.57 -1.31
C GLY A 93 -14.45 -10.09 -0.94
N LEU A 94 -13.35 -9.36 -1.14
CA LEU A 94 -13.23 -7.91 -1.01
C LEU A 94 -13.53 -7.18 -2.33
#